data_AF-A0A938LC08-F1
#
_entry.id   AF-A0A938LC08-F1
#
_cell.length_a   1.000
_cell.length_b   1.000
_cell.length_c   1.000
_cell.angle_alpha   90.00
_cell.angle_beta   90.00
_cell.angle_gamma   90.00
#
_symmetry.space_group_name_H-M   'P 1'
#
loop_
_entity.id
_entity.type
_entity.pdbx_description
1 polymer ?
#
loop_
_entity_poly.entity_id
_entity_poly.type
_entity_poly.pdbx_seq_one_letter_code
_entity_poly.pdbx_strand_id
1 'polypeptide(L)' 'MRTFNVIVERDPDAGFFVGSVPCWPGAHSQGATFDELEKNLREVIAMILEDGELHITDPFFAFYLRGGQLGD' A
#
# COMPACT_ATOMS: atom_id res chain seq x y z
N MET A 1 1.96 12.60 -10.75
CA MET A 1 1.45 11.21 -10.65
C MET A 1 2.29 10.50 -9.59
N ARG A 2 1.68 9.91 -8.57
CA ARG A 2 2.39 9.08 -7.58
C ARG A 2 2.15 7.62 -7.93
N THR A 3 3.19 6.79 -7.81
CA THR A 3 3.12 5.35 -8.06
C THR A 3 3.41 4.63 -6.76
N PHE A 4 2.59 3.63 -6.43
CA PHE A 4 2.74 2.80 -5.25
C PHE A 4 2.83 1.35 -5.67
N ASN A 5 3.76 0.62 -5.06
CA ASN A 5 3.86 -0.82 -5.25
C ASN A 5 2.89 -1.51 -4.30
N VAL A 6 2.11 -2.44 -4.84
CA VAL A 6 1.13 -3.25 -4.10
C VAL A 6 1.59 -4.70 -4.16
N ILE A 7 1.59 -5.37 -3.02
CA ILE A 7 1.69 -6.83 -2.97
C ILE A 7 0.27 -7.37 -3.08
N VAL A 8 0.04 -8.27 -4.03
CA VAL A 8 -1.25 -8.93 -4.22
C VAL A 8 -1.11 -10.40 -3.92
N GLU A 9 -1.94 -10.88 -3.00
CA GLU A 9 -2.07 -12.28 -2.61
C GLU A 9 -3.45 -12.76 -3.03
N ARG A 10 -3.56 -14.05 -3.40
CA ARG A 10 -4.85 -14.68 -3.71
C ARG A 10 -5.17 -15.64 -2.58
N ASP A 11 -6.34 -15.48 -1.98
CA ASP A 11 -6.90 -16.47 -1.06
C ASP A 11 -7.60 -17.56 -1.89
N PRO A 12 -7.04 -18.79 -1.94
CA PRO A 12 -7.59 -19.86 -2.76
C PRO A 12 -8.92 -20.42 -2.21
N ASP A 13 -9.18 -20.27 -0.92
CA ASP A 13 -10.37 -20.81 -0.25
C ASP A 13 -11.53 -19.81 -0.30
N ALA A 14 -11.23 -18.53 -0.09
CA ALA A 14 -12.22 -17.47 -0.05
C ALA A 14 -12.52 -16.86 -1.43
N GLY A 15 -11.67 -17.10 -2.43
CA GLY A 15 -11.91 -16.74 -3.82
C GLY A 15 -11.73 -15.25 -4.14
N PHE A 16 -11.04 -14.50 -3.28
CA PHE A 16 -10.73 -13.09 -3.51
C PHE A 16 -9.21 -12.82 -3.50
N PHE A 17 -8.84 -11.67 -4.04
CA PHE A 17 -7.51 -11.11 -3.94
C PHE A 17 -7.42 -10.16 -2.75
N VAL A 18 -6.30 -10.19 -2.06
CA VAL A 18 -5.94 -9.25 -1.00
C VAL A 18 -4.75 -8.44 -1.48
N GLY A 19 -4.85 -7.11 -1.42
CA GLY A 19 -3.78 -6.21 -1.79
C GLY A 19 -3.33 -5.39 -0.58
N SER A 20 -2.02 -5.15 -0.47
CA SER A 20 -1.44 -4.30 0.57
C SER A 20 -0.32 -3.42 0.02
N VAL A 21 -0.21 -2.20 0.56
CA VAL A 21 0.96 -1.33 0.33
C VAL A 21 1.93 -1.53 1.48
N PRO A 22 3.10 -2.16 1.28
CA PRO A 22 3.99 -2.58 2.38
C PRO A 22 4.41 -1.45 3.32
N CYS A 23 4.49 -0.22 2.80
CA CYS A 23 4.98 0.93 3.54
C CYS A 23 3.91 1.64 4.37
N TRP A 24 2.64 1.25 4.25
CA TRP A 24 1.48 1.91 4.86
C TRP A 24 0.64 0.90 5.64
N PRO A 25 0.87 0.79 6.97
CA PRO A 25 -0.01 0.04 7.84
C PRO A 25 -1.44 0.57 7.70
N GLY A 26 -2.38 -0.30 7.38
CA GLY A 26 -3.77 0.10 7.12
C GLY A 26 -4.13 0.27 5.64
N ALA A 27 -3.14 0.37 4.73
CA ALA A 27 -3.39 0.39 3.29
C ALA A 27 -3.53 -1.04 2.74
N HIS A 28 -4.58 -1.72 3.18
CA HIS A 28 -4.97 -3.04 2.68
C HIS A 28 -6.40 -2.99 2.17
N SER A 29 -6.68 -3.80 1.16
CA SER A 29 -8.04 -4.00 0.67
C SER A 29 -8.16 -5.36 0.00
N GLN A 30 -9.38 -5.71 -0.42
CA GLN A 30 -9.68 -6.96 -1.09
C GLN A 30 -10.64 -6.76 -2.26
N GLY A 31 -10.66 -7.69 -3.20
CA GLY A 31 -11.60 -7.69 -4.33
C GLY A 31 -11.70 -9.06 -5.00
N ALA A 32 -12.85 -9.39 -5.57
CA ALA A 32 -13.05 -10.64 -6.31
C ALA A 32 -12.29 -10.64 -7.66
N THR A 33 -11.97 -9.46 -8.18
CA THR A 33 -11.17 -9.24 -9.39
C THR A 33 -10.03 -8.25 -9.15
N PHE A 34 -9.04 -8.21 -10.04
CA PHE A 34 -7.98 -7.20 -9.97
C PHE A 34 -8.53 -5.78 -10.11
N ASP A 35 -9.52 -5.56 -10.96
CA ASP A 35 -10.15 -4.24 -11.15
C ASP A 35 -10.86 -3.76 -9.87
N GLU A 36 -11.58 -4.67 -9.20
CA GLU A 36 -12.24 -4.39 -7.93
C GLU A 36 -11.21 -4.09 -6.83
N LEU A 37 -10.16 -4.92 -6.73
CA LEU A 37 -9.08 -4.70 -5.78
C LEU A 37 -8.39 -3.34 -6.01
N GLU A 38 -8.09 -3.00 -7.26
CA GLU A 38 -7.46 -1.72 -7.61
C GLU A 38 -8.34 -0.54 -7.19
N LYS A 39 -9.65 -0.60 -7.51
CA LYS A 39 -10.61 0.43 -7.11
C LYS A 39 -10.62 0.60 -5.59
N ASN A 40 -10.75 -0.49 -4.84
CA ASN A 40 -10.85 -0.43 -3.39
C ASN A 40 -9.53 0.07 -2.76
N LEU A 41 -8.37 -0.33 -3.28
CA LEU A 41 -7.08 0.20 -2.83
C LEU A 41 -6.94 1.70 -3.10
N ARG A 42 -7.41 2.20 -4.26
CA ARG A 42 -7.38 3.64 -4.56
C ARG A 42 -8.20 4.44 -3.56
N GLU A 43 -9.36 3.93 -3.15
CA GLU A 43 -10.21 4.57 -2.12
C GLU A 43 -9.49 4.60 -0.76
N VAL A 44 -8.94 3.48 -0.30
CA VAL A 44 -8.18 3.41 0.96
C VAL A 44 -6.97 4.36 0.95
N ILE A 45 -6.22 4.38 -0.16
CA ILE A 45 -5.07 5.27 -0.33
C ILE A 45 -5.50 6.73 -0.32
N ALA A 46 -6.61 7.07 -1.00
CA ALA A 46 -7.14 8.44 -1.00
C ALA A 46 -7.49 8.89 0.42
N MET A 47 -8.16 8.04 1.22
CA MET A 47 -8.50 8.33 2.61
C MET A 47 -7.26 8.60 3.46
N ILE A 48 -6.22 7.76 3.35
CA ILE A 48 -4.95 7.94 4.09
C ILE A 48 -4.26 9.25 3.69
N LEU A 49 -4.29 9.61 2.40
CA LEU A 49 -3.68 10.84 1.91
C LEU A 49 -4.47 12.10 2.31
N GLU A 50 -5.80 12.01 2.39
CA GLU A 50 -6.68 13.09 2.85
C GLU A 50 -6.49 13.40 4.34
N ASP A 51 -6.24 12.38 5.17
CA ASP A 51 -5.96 12.54 6.60
C ASP A 51 -4.58 13.15 6.88
N GLY A 52 -3.72 13.29 5.85
CA GLY A 52 -2.42 13.94 5.93
C GLY A 52 -1.34 13.16 6.69
N GLU A 53 -1.68 12.05 7.35
CA GLU A 53 -0.76 11.22 8.11
C GLU A 53 -0.27 10.02 7.30
N LEU A 54 0.90 10.16 6.69
CA LEU A 54 1.66 9.03 6.18
C LEU A 54 2.48 8.41 7.31
N HIS A 55 1.90 7.46 8.04
CA HIS A 55 2.61 6.64 9.02
C HIS A 55 3.49 5.61 8.31
N ILE A 56 4.64 6.07 7.80
CA ILE A 56 5.65 5.15 7.26
C ILE A 56 6.33 4.50 8.46
N THR A 57 5.92 3.27 8.78
CA THR A 57 6.50 2.51 9.89
C THR A 57 7.74 1.73 9.50
N ASP A 58 8.04 1.62 8.21
CA ASP A 58 9.25 0.98 7.72
C ASP A 58 10.40 2.01 7.63
N PRO A 59 11.42 1.91 8.51
CA PRO A 59 12.52 2.87 8.54
C PRO A 59 13.42 2.79 7.29
N PHE A 60 13.49 1.65 6.61
CA PHE A 60 14.21 1.52 5.34
C PHE A 60 13.48 2.28 4.22
N PHE A 61 12.15 2.21 4.18
CA PHE A 61 11.37 2.96 3.19
C PHE A 61 11.32 4.47 3.48
N ALA A 62 11.23 4.87 4.76
CA ALA A 62 11.32 6.28 5.14
C ALA A 62 12.66 6.89 4.72
N PHE A 63 13.74 6.11 4.79
CA PHE A 63 15.06 6.51 4.33
C PHE A 63 15.14 6.68 2.80
N TYR A 64 14.57 5.75 2.02
CA TYR A 64 14.48 5.87 0.56
C TYR A 64 13.74 7.15 0.12
N LEU A 65 12.62 7.48 0.78
CA LEU A 65 11.85 8.69 0.47
C LEU A 65 12.57 9.99 0.85
N ARG A 66 13.49 9.95 1.81
CA ARG A 66 14.31 11.09 2.23
C ARG A 66 15.62 11.23 1.44
N GLY A 67 15.84 10.44 0.39
CA GLY A 67 17.01 10.56 -0.49
C GLY A 67 18.31 10.03 0.13
N GLY A 68 18.20 8.98 0.94
CA GLY A 68 19.22 8.43 1.81
C GLY A 68 20.71 8.52 1.40
N GLN A 69 21.53 9.07 2.30
CA GLN A 69 22.95 8.73 2.42
C GLN A 69 23.12 7.81 3.64
N LEU A 70 23.53 6.56 3.40
CA LEU A 70 24.02 5.68 4.45
C LEU A 70 25.48 6.09 4.64
N GLY A 71 25.75 6.74 5.78
CA GLY A 71 27.12 6.94 6.25
C GLY A 71 27.60 5.65 6.91
N ASP A 72 28.71 5.13 6.36
CA ASP A 72 29.71 4.15 6.82
C ASP A 72 29.26 2.91 7.62
#